data_AF-A0A7S3GRZ5-F1
#
_entry.id   AF-A0A7S3GRZ5-F1
#
_cell.length_a   1.000
_cell.length_b   1.000
_cell.length_c   1.000
_cell.angle_alpha   90.00
_cell.angle_beta   90.00
_cell.angle_gamma   90.00
#
_symmetry.space_group_name_H-M   'P 1'
#
loop_
_entity.id
_entity.type
_entity.pdbx_description
1 polymer ?
#
loop_
_entity_poly.entity_id
_entity_poly.type
_entity_poly.pdbx_seq_one_letter_code
_entity_poly.pdbx_strand_id
1 'polypeptide(L)'
;MDITAHYLSSVPCAICAACLVFRLYGMKDIEGNQFLSKWFHVKDWVESEAEKVGRIVNRDTIMLVISAVIVLHIYVHTWALKNLVPRWTDVHDKHDEEVDYQTTSEHIPCNWFNANPIHVLRSKYMFEHKSPVVAYVVGREYLLQPVPELGCYYDMADTLLARKQGGHDKVQETWSDQLGLVRDSFHELKTDVLEKFGRPQSISGNSPDSPKSVDSAAKV
;
A
#
# COMPACT_ATOMS: atom_id res chain seq x y z
N MET A 1 -1.39 -3.47 -11.75
CA MET A 1 -1.88 -2.41 -12.68
C MET A 1 -1.19 -2.60 -14.02
N ASP A 2 -1.93 -2.54 -15.11
CA ASP A 2 -1.36 -2.74 -16.44
C ASP A 2 -0.43 -1.56 -16.80
N ILE A 3 0.86 -1.86 -16.90
CA ILE A 3 1.89 -0.92 -17.39
C ILE A 3 1.46 -0.27 -18.71
N THR A 4 0.79 -1.04 -19.57
CA THR A 4 0.22 -0.58 -20.84
C THR A 4 -0.81 0.53 -20.66
N ALA A 5 -1.69 0.44 -19.66
CA ALA A 5 -2.69 1.46 -19.40
C ALA A 5 -2.05 2.80 -18.98
N HIS A 6 -0.96 2.75 -18.20
CA HIS A 6 -0.19 3.94 -17.82
C HIS A 6 0.52 4.59 -19.02
N TYR A 7 0.95 3.82 -20.02
CA TYR A 7 1.49 4.40 -21.24
C TYR A 7 0.39 4.96 -22.14
N LEU A 8 -0.77 4.29 -22.24
CA LEU A 8 -1.91 4.77 -23.02
C LEU A 8 -2.49 6.08 -22.47
N SER A 9 -2.47 6.27 -21.14
CA SER A 9 -2.94 7.53 -20.53
C SER A 9 -2.03 8.73 -20.83
N SER A 10 -0.79 8.52 -21.31
CA SER A 10 0.12 9.60 -21.70
C SER A 10 -0.24 10.29 -23.03
N VAL A 11 -1.03 9.62 -23.88
CA VAL A 11 -1.45 10.14 -25.20
C VAL A 11 -2.41 11.33 -25.07
N PRO A 12 -3.54 11.25 -24.32
CA PRO A 12 -4.46 12.38 -24.20
C PRO A 12 -3.80 13.61 -23.56
N CYS A 13 -2.89 13.45 -22.58
CA CYS A 13 -2.21 14.60 -21.98
C CYS A 13 -1.19 15.24 -22.94
N ALA A 14 -0.51 14.45 -23.78
CA ALA A 14 0.34 14.99 -24.84
C ALA A 14 -0.47 15.79 -25.89
N ILE A 15 -1.68 15.33 -26.24
CA ILE A 15 -2.60 16.06 -27.12
C ILE A 15 -3.03 17.38 -26.48
N CYS A 16 -3.40 17.38 -25.18
CA CYS A 16 -3.73 18.63 -24.47
C CYS A 16 -2.55 19.61 -24.45
N ALA A 17 -1.32 19.13 -24.22
CA ALA A 17 -0.11 19.96 -24.29
C ALA A 17 0.11 20.56 -25.69
N ALA A 18 -0.10 19.77 -26.75
CA ALA A 18 -0.08 20.26 -28.12
C ALA A 18 -1.13 21.34 -28.39
N CYS A 19 -2.38 21.12 -27.93
CA CYS A 19 -3.45 22.11 -28.06
C CYS A 19 -3.12 23.42 -27.33
N LEU A 20 -2.46 23.34 -26.17
CA LEU A 20 -1.99 24.53 -25.45
C LEU A 20 -0.95 25.29 -26.28
N VAL A 21 0.05 24.62 -26.85
CA VAL A 21 1.06 25.27 -27.71
C VAL A 21 0.42 25.92 -28.93
N PHE A 22 -0.51 25.22 -29.59
CA PHE A 22 -1.24 25.77 -30.74
C PHE A 22 -2.06 27.01 -30.35
N ARG A 23 -2.74 26.96 -29.19
CA ARG A 23 -3.51 28.09 -28.67
C ARG A 23 -2.62 29.27 -28.32
N LEU A 24 -1.46 29.04 -27.70
CA LEU A 24 -0.47 30.07 -27.39
C LEU A 24 0.08 30.73 -28.65
N TYR A 25 0.27 29.97 -29.73
CA TYR A 25 0.67 30.50 -31.02
C TYR A 25 -0.42 31.42 -31.62
N GLY A 26 -1.68 30.97 -31.64
CA GLY A 26 -2.79 31.78 -32.18
C GLY A 26 -3.08 33.07 -31.39
N MET A 27 -2.67 33.13 -30.13
CA MET A 27 -2.81 34.33 -29.30
C MET A 27 -1.75 35.41 -29.56
N LYS A 28 -0.68 35.13 -30.33
CA LYS A 28 0.37 36.12 -30.61
C LYS A 28 -0.08 37.29 -31.48
N ASP A 29 -1.08 37.10 -32.34
CA ASP A 29 -1.58 38.15 -33.24
C ASP A 29 -2.63 39.07 -32.60
N ILE A 30 -3.11 38.74 -31.40
CA ILE A 30 -4.11 39.52 -30.69
C ILE A 30 -3.41 40.10 -29.46
N GLU A 31 -3.31 41.43 -29.37
CA GLU A 31 -2.72 42.26 -28.28
C GLU A 31 -3.12 41.89 -26.82
N GLY A 32 -3.90 40.84 -26.60
CA GLY A 32 -4.42 40.36 -25.33
C GLY A 32 -3.59 39.26 -24.66
N ASN A 33 -2.32 39.53 -24.30
CA ASN A 33 -1.52 38.66 -23.42
C ASN A 33 -1.82 38.87 -21.90
N GLN A 34 -2.93 39.53 -21.56
CA GLN A 34 -3.29 39.84 -20.17
C GLN A 34 -3.56 38.59 -19.31
N PHE A 35 -3.96 37.47 -19.90
CA PHE A 35 -4.29 36.25 -19.15
C PHE A 35 -3.05 35.51 -18.62
N LEU A 36 -2.05 35.27 -19.48
CA LEU A 36 -0.84 34.53 -19.11
C LEU A 36 0.08 35.32 -18.19
N SER A 37 0.22 36.63 -18.46
CA SER A 37 1.02 37.53 -17.63
C SER A 37 0.50 37.64 -16.19
N LYS A 38 -0.77 37.30 -15.95
CA LYS A 38 -1.38 37.29 -14.61
C LYS A 38 -1.16 35.98 -13.86
N TRP A 39 -0.99 34.87 -14.57
CA TRP A 39 -0.89 33.52 -13.97
C TRP A 39 0.55 33.10 -13.66
N PHE A 40 1.52 33.54 -14.47
CA PHE A 40 2.93 33.24 -14.24
C PHE A 40 3.68 34.53 -13.94
N HIS A 41 4.11 34.71 -12.69
CA HIS A 41 5.11 35.71 -12.28
C HIS A 41 6.50 35.46 -12.90
N VAL A 42 6.59 34.61 -13.93
CA VAL A 42 7.79 34.29 -14.70
C VAL A 42 7.86 35.17 -15.97
N LYS A 43 7.32 36.38 -15.88
CA LYS A 43 7.06 37.26 -17.02
C LYS A 43 8.37 37.64 -17.73
N ASP A 44 9.37 38.05 -16.97
CA ASP A 44 10.59 38.63 -17.54
C ASP A 44 11.49 37.58 -18.21
N TRP A 45 11.57 36.36 -17.64
CA TRP A 45 12.36 35.28 -18.23
C TRP A 45 11.68 34.69 -19.47
N VAL A 46 10.36 34.45 -19.41
CA VAL A 46 9.61 33.90 -20.53
C VAL A 46 9.54 34.89 -21.69
N GLU A 47 9.39 36.19 -21.44
CA GLU A 47 9.37 37.19 -22.52
C GLU A 47 10.71 37.23 -23.28
N SER A 48 11.84 37.16 -22.57
CA SER A 48 13.18 37.20 -23.20
C SER A 48 13.46 35.99 -24.11
N GLU A 49 12.94 34.81 -23.75
CA GLU A 49 13.11 33.59 -24.54
C GLU A 49 11.98 33.42 -25.58
N ALA A 50 10.75 33.85 -25.27
CA ALA A 50 9.62 33.79 -26.19
C ALA A 50 9.79 34.72 -27.40
N GLU A 51 10.52 35.82 -27.24
CA GLU A 51 10.84 36.73 -28.35
C GLU A 51 11.89 36.11 -29.31
N LYS A 52 12.85 35.35 -28.78
CA LYS A 52 13.80 34.57 -29.59
C LYS A 52 13.09 33.41 -30.30
N VAL A 53 12.27 32.66 -29.56
CA VAL A 53 11.49 31.54 -30.09
C VAL A 53 10.47 32.04 -31.12
N GLY A 54 9.83 33.17 -30.87
CA GLY A 54 8.81 33.75 -31.75
C GLY A 54 9.31 34.14 -33.13
N ARG A 55 10.56 34.59 -33.24
CA ARG A 55 11.20 34.86 -34.54
C ARG A 55 11.46 33.59 -35.36
N ILE A 56 11.49 32.42 -34.73
CA ILE A 56 11.79 31.15 -35.38
C ILE A 56 10.49 30.42 -35.80
N VAL A 57 9.33 30.78 -35.23
CA VAL A 57 8.06 30.09 -35.51
C VAL A 57 7.37 30.65 -36.75
N ASN A 58 7.78 30.18 -37.92
CA ASN A 58 7.02 30.29 -39.16
C ASN A 58 5.81 29.33 -39.16
N ARG A 59 4.83 29.61 -40.02
CA ARG A 59 3.64 28.76 -40.23
C ARG A 59 3.98 27.31 -40.56
N ASP A 60 5.10 27.05 -41.25
CA ASP A 60 5.50 25.68 -41.57
C ASP A 60 6.19 24.99 -40.38
N THR A 61 6.85 25.76 -39.52
CA THR A 61 7.57 25.25 -38.35
C THR A 61 6.65 24.95 -37.15
N ILE A 62 5.44 25.53 -37.10
CA ILE A 62 4.50 25.30 -35.99
C ILE A 62 4.13 23.82 -35.86
N MET A 63 3.94 23.11 -36.97
CA MET A 63 3.60 21.70 -36.97
C MET A 63 4.75 20.87 -36.39
N LEU A 64 5.99 21.20 -36.75
CA LEU A 64 7.18 20.56 -36.19
C LEU A 64 7.32 20.82 -34.68
N VAL A 65 7.06 22.05 -34.23
CA VAL A 65 7.10 22.39 -32.79
C VAL A 65 6.05 21.61 -32.02
N ILE A 66 4.81 21.54 -32.53
CA ILE A 66 3.73 20.77 -31.90
C ILE A 66 4.10 19.28 -31.81
N SER A 67 4.57 18.69 -32.92
CA SER A 67 5.03 17.30 -32.92
C SER A 67 6.18 17.07 -31.94
N ALA A 68 7.14 17.99 -31.86
CA ALA A 68 8.25 17.92 -30.90
C ALA A 68 7.76 17.98 -29.45
N VAL A 69 6.78 18.84 -29.14
CA VAL A 69 6.18 18.91 -27.79
C VAL A 69 5.46 17.61 -27.43
N ILE A 70 4.73 16.99 -28.37
CA ILE A 70 4.09 15.68 -28.12
C ILE A 70 5.13 14.62 -27.78
N VAL A 71 6.19 14.50 -28.59
CA VAL A 71 7.25 13.52 -28.37
C VAL A 71 7.98 13.78 -27.06
N LEU A 72 8.31 15.04 -26.77
CA LEU A 72 8.95 15.44 -25.51
C LEU A 72 8.07 15.13 -24.31
N HIS A 73 6.77 15.40 -24.39
CA HIS A 73 5.83 15.14 -23.31
C HIS A 73 5.71 13.63 -23.03
N ILE A 74 5.55 12.81 -24.07
CA ILE A 74 5.52 11.34 -23.94
C ILE A 74 6.84 10.85 -23.35
N TYR A 75 7.99 11.37 -23.81
CA TYR A 75 9.29 11.03 -23.27
C TYR A 75 9.42 11.37 -21.77
N VAL A 76 9.07 12.60 -21.36
CA VAL A 76 9.10 13.02 -19.96
C VAL A 76 8.15 12.17 -19.11
N HIS A 77 6.95 11.88 -19.61
CA HIS A 77 5.97 11.04 -18.92
C HIS A 77 6.47 9.61 -18.74
N THR A 78 7.02 8.99 -19.79
CA THR A 78 7.60 7.64 -19.72
C THR A 78 8.84 7.59 -18.81
N TRP A 79 9.67 8.64 -18.84
CA TRP A 79 10.82 8.78 -17.93
C TRP A 79 10.37 8.89 -16.47
N ALA A 80 9.34 9.69 -16.18
CA ALA A 80 8.76 9.81 -14.85
C ALA A 80 8.17 8.47 -14.38
N LEU A 81 7.43 7.76 -15.24
CA LEU A 81 6.90 6.43 -14.91
C LEU A 81 8.02 5.42 -14.61
N LYS A 82 9.15 5.47 -15.31
CA LYS A 82 10.26 4.53 -15.09
C LYS A 82 11.13 4.87 -13.87
N ASN A 83 11.31 6.15 -13.53
CA ASN A 83 12.26 6.55 -12.49
C ASN A 83 11.60 7.04 -11.20
N LEU A 84 10.41 7.63 -11.29
CA LEU A 84 9.71 8.23 -10.15
C LEU A 84 8.79 7.22 -9.47
N VAL A 85 8.02 6.45 -10.27
CA VAL A 85 7.06 5.49 -9.72
C VAL A 85 7.73 4.38 -8.89
N PRO A 86 8.82 3.73 -9.34
CA PRO A 86 9.46 2.69 -8.52
C PRO A 86 10.08 3.22 -7.23
N ARG A 87 10.35 4.53 -7.14
CA ARG A 87 10.86 5.16 -5.91
C ARG A 87 9.77 5.43 -4.88
N TRP A 88 8.51 5.50 -5.30
CA TRP A 88 7.38 5.85 -4.43
C TRP A 88 6.43 4.70 -4.18
N THR A 89 6.56 3.60 -4.91
CA THR A 89 5.73 2.43 -4.69
C THR A 89 6.59 1.19 -4.58
N ASP A 90 6.59 0.57 -3.40
CA ASP A 90 7.19 -0.75 -3.14
C ASP A 90 6.33 -1.86 -3.78
N VAL A 91 6.15 -1.83 -5.11
CA VAL A 91 5.41 -2.90 -5.84
C VAL A 91 6.36 -4.04 -6.22
N HIS A 92 7.21 -4.46 -5.30
CA HIS A 92 8.08 -5.63 -5.46
C HIS A 92 7.52 -6.87 -4.79
N ASP A 93 6.18 -6.99 -4.75
CA ASP A 93 5.55 -8.28 -4.55
C ASP A 93 5.76 -9.11 -5.82
N LYS A 94 6.87 -9.86 -5.84
CA LYS A 94 7.03 -10.96 -6.79
C LYS A 94 5.80 -11.83 -6.64
N HIS A 95 5.09 -12.03 -7.74
CA HIS A 95 3.98 -12.96 -7.74
C HIS A 95 4.57 -14.33 -7.45
N ASP A 96 4.02 -15.00 -6.46
CA ASP A 96 4.44 -16.35 -6.14
C ASP A 96 3.92 -17.28 -7.24
N GLU A 97 4.83 -17.75 -8.10
CA GLU A 97 4.49 -18.68 -9.19
C GLU A 97 4.20 -20.09 -8.66
N GLU A 98 4.52 -20.38 -7.39
CA GLU A 98 4.31 -21.70 -6.78
C GLU A 98 2.89 -21.86 -6.22
N VAL A 99 2.17 -20.75 -5.98
CA VAL A 99 0.83 -20.79 -5.39
C VAL A 99 -0.24 -20.84 -6.47
N ASP A 100 -1.12 -21.84 -6.38
CA ASP A 100 -2.24 -21.96 -7.31
C ASP A 100 -3.22 -20.77 -7.19
N TYR A 101 -3.88 -20.47 -8.31
CA TYR A 101 -4.85 -19.39 -8.39
C TYR A 101 -5.97 -19.55 -7.36
N GLN A 102 -6.45 -20.79 -7.19
CA GLN A 102 -7.53 -21.10 -6.26
C GLN A 102 -7.16 -20.64 -4.85
N THR A 103 -6.03 -21.10 -4.31
CA THR A 103 -5.54 -20.76 -2.97
C THR A 103 -5.34 -19.25 -2.81
N THR A 104 -4.78 -18.58 -3.81
CA THR A 104 -4.60 -17.12 -3.76
C THR A 104 -5.93 -16.38 -3.71
N SER A 105 -6.91 -16.82 -4.51
CA SER A 105 -8.23 -16.19 -4.63
C SER A 105 -9.15 -16.45 -3.44
N GLU A 106 -8.86 -17.45 -2.60
CA GLU A 106 -9.53 -17.67 -1.32
C GLU A 106 -9.18 -16.57 -0.31
N HIS A 107 -7.94 -16.06 -0.35
CA HIS A 107 -7.45 -15.06 0.59
C HIS A 107 -7.69 -13.61 0.13
N ILE A 108 -7.73 -13.37 -1.18
CA ILE A 108 -7.86 -12.02 -1.74
C ILE A 108 -9.30 -11.78 -2.22
N PRO A 109 -10.05 -10.85 -1.60
CA PRO A 109 -11.45 -10.59 -1.98
C PRO A 109 -11.61 -10.02 -3.38
N CYS A 110 -10.59 -9.31 -3.89
CA CYS A 110 -10.58 -8.73 -5.22
C CYS A 110 -9.92 -9.70 -6.19
N ASN A 111 -10.72 -10.33 -7.05
CA ASN A 111 -10.25 -11.22 -8.10
C ASN A 111 -10.61 -10.64 -9.49
N TRP A 112 -10.05 -11.20 -10.55
CA TRP A 112 -10.27 -10.67 -11.90
C TRP A 112 -11.75 -10.69 -12.33
N PHE A 113 -12.51 -11.70 -11.90
CA PHE A 113 -13.92 -11.88 -12.28
C PHE A 113 -14.85 -10.87 -11.60
N ASN A 114 -14.60 -10.55 -10.32
CA ASN A 114 -15.43 -9.63 -9.55
C ASN A 114 -14.97 -8.16 -9.65
N ALA A 115 -13.71 -7.91 -10.02
CA ALA A 115 -13.20 -6.58 -10.30
C ALA A 115 -13.71 -6.03 -11.66
N ASN A 116 -14.03 -6.92 -12.60
CA ASN A 116 -14.50 -6.52 -13.93
C ASN A 116 -16.06 -6.44 -13.97
N PRO A 117 -16.65 -5.23 -14.09
CA PRO A 117 -18.10 -5.08 -14.09
C PRO A 117 -18.79 -5.76 -15.28
N ILE A 118 -18.09 -5.94 -16.41
CA ILE A 118 -18.64 -6.64 -17.57
C ILE A 118 -18.84 -8.12 -17.24
N HIS A 119 -17.91 -8.77 -16.53
CA HIS A 119 -18.04 -10.17 -16.14
C HIS A 119 -19.19 -10.38 -15.16
N VAL A 120 -19.31 -9.49 -14.19
CA VAL A 120 -20.44 -9.46 -13.24
C VAL A 120 -21.78 -9.38 -13.99
N LEU A 121 -21.93 -8.43 -14.92
CA LEU A 121 -23.16 -8.28 -15.70
C LEU A 121 -23.43 -9.49 -16.59
N ARG A 122 -22.42 -10.06 -17.25
CA ARG A 122 -22.56 -11.26 -18.09
C ARG A 122 -23.01 -12.46 -17.27
N SER A 123 -22.45 -12.64 -16.07
CA SER A 123 -22.84 -13.74 -15.17
C SER A 123 -24.32 -13.68 -14.78
N LYS A 124 -24.85 -12.46 -14.61
CA LYS A 124 -26.23 -12.21 -14.19
C LYS A 124 -27.25 -12.24 -15.32
N TYR A 125 -26.94 -11.62 -16.46
CA TYR A 125 -27.93 -11.35 -17.51
C TYR A 125 -27.76 -12.19 -18.78
N MET A 126 -26.57 -12.75 -19.01
CA MET A 126 -26.32 -13.58 -20.21
C MET A 126 -26.29 -15.07 -19.87
N PHE A 127 -25.54 -15.43 -18.82
CA PHE A 127 -25.38 -16.83 -18.43
C PHE A 127 -26.40 -17.28 -17.37
N GLU A 128 -27.06 -16.32 -16.70
CA GLU A 128 -28.08 -16.58 -15.69
C GLU A 128 -27.65 -17.61 -14.64
N HIS A 129 -26.39 -17.51 -14.18
CA HIS A 129 -25.88 -18.42 -13.16
C HIS A 129 -26.75 -18.36 -11.91
N LYS A 130 -26.98 -19.52 -11.29
CA LYS A 130 -27.81 -19.64 -10.08
C LYS A 130 -27.39 -18.66 -8.98
N SER A 131 -26.08 -18.45 -8.83
CA SER A 131 -25.51 -17.35 -8.06
C SER A 131 -24.66 -16.48 -8.97
N PRO A 132 -25.07 -15.23 -9.28
CA PRO A 132 -24.27 -14.33 -10.09
C PRO A 132 -23.06 -13.82 -9.30
N VAL A 133 -21.97 -13.53 -10.02
CA VAL A 133 -20.77 -12.92 -9.42
C VAL A 133 -21.13 -11.53 -8.90
N VAL A 134 -20.80 -11.21 -7.65
CA VAL A 134 -21.03 -9.90 -7.05
C VAL A 134 -19.80 -9.02 -7.31
N ALA A 135 -20.00 -7.76 -7.72
CA ALA A 135 -18.90 -6.83 -7.94
C ALA A 135 -18.14 -6.52 -6.64
N TYR A 136 -16.81 -6.53 -6.71
CA TYR A 136 -15.97 -6.14 -5.58
C TYR A 136 -16.13 -4.65 -5.27
N VAL A 137 -16.45 -4.33 -4.01
CA VAL A 137 -16.50 -2.97 -3.48
C VAL A 137 -15.80 -2.99 -2.13
N VAL A 138 -14.81 -2.11 -1.97
CA VAL A 138 -14.06 -1.96 -0.72
C VAL A 138 -15.01 -1.67 0.45
N GLY A 139 -14.90 -2.42 1.54
CA GLY A 139 -15.76 -2.34 2.72
C GLY A 139 -17.09 -3.10 2.59
N ARG A 140 -17.35 -3.76 1.46
CA ARG A 140 -18.53 -4.63 1.25
C ARG A 140 -18.15 -6.05 0.85
N GLU A 141 -16.98 -6.51 1.29
CA GLU A 141 -16.45 -7.84 1.01
C GLU A 141 -17.34 -8.95 1.58
N TYR A 142 -18.13 -8.64 2.61
CA TYR A 142 -19.12 -9.54 3.21
C TYR A 142 -20.28 -9.92 2.28
N LEU A 143 -20.45 -9.21 1.16
CA LEU A 143 -21.46 -9.53 0.13
C LEU A 143 -20.95 -10.53 -0.91
N LEU A 144 -19.63 -10.78 -0.94
CA LEU A 144 -19.06 -11.75 -1.86
C LEU A 144 -19.44 -13.16 -1.41
N GLN A 145 -19.83 -13.98 -2.39
CA GLN A 145 -20.14 -15.38 -2.18
C GLN A 145 -19.17 -16.22 -2.99
N PRO A 146 -18.65 -17.34 -2.43
CA PRO A 146 -17.82 -18.25 -3.20
C PRO A 146 -18.66 -18.94 -4.27
N VAL A 147 -18.19 -18.87 -5.51
CA VAL A 147 -18.72 -19.57 -6.67
C VAL A 147 -17.55 -20.27 -7.38
N PRO A 148 -17.13 -21.46 -6.91
CA PRO A 148 -15.99 -22.18 -7.46
C PRO A 148 -16.12 -22.47 -8.96
N GLU A 149 -17.35 -22.69 -9.44
CA GLU A 149 -17.65 -22.91 -10.87
C GLU A 149 -17.20 -21.74 -11.77
N LEU A 150 -17.10 -20.53 -11.23
CA LEU A 150 -16.70 -19.31 -11.93
C LEU A 150 -15.32 -18.81 -11.51
N GLY A 151 -14.57 -19.62 -10.74
CA GLY A 151 -13.25 -19.24 -10.23
C GLY A 151 -13.28 -18.18 -9.13
N CYS A 152 -14.39 -18.04 -8.40
CA CYS A 152 -14.48 -17.13 -7.25
C CYS A 152 -14.50 -17.94 -5.96
N TYR A 153 -13.45 -17.88 -5.14
CA TYR A 153 -13.30 -18.75 -3.97
C TYR A 153 -13.30 -18.02 -2.63
N TYR A 154 -13.31 -16.68 -2.65
CA TYR A 154 -13.30 -15.88 -1.44
C TYR A 154 -14.57 -16.08 -0.59
N ASP A 155 -14.38 -16.47 0.67
CA ASP A 155 -15.42 -16.47 1.70
C ASP A 155 -14.97 -15.63 2.91
N MET A 156 -15.81 -14.65 3.27
CA MET A 156 -15.56 -13.81 4.44
C MET A 156 -15.66 -14.62 5.74
N ALA A 157 -16.55 -15.61 5.83
CA ALA A 157 -16.70 -16.42 7.04
C ALA A 157 -15.38 -17.16 7.34
N ASP A 158 -14.80 -17.80 6.33
CA ASP A 158 -13.53 -18.50 6.44
C ASP A 158 -12.38 -17.54 6.75
N THR A 159 -12.36 -16.37 6.10
CA THR A 159 -11.35 -15.33 6.38
C THR A 159 -11.44 -14.80 7.82
N LEU A 160 -12.66 -14.63 8.35
CA LEU A 160 -12.88 -14.19 9.73
C LEU A 160 -12.52 -15.29 10.74
N LEU A 161 -12.79 -16.56 10.43
CA LEU A 161 -12.39 -17.71 11.24
C LEU A 161 -10.87 -17.85 11.27
N ALA A 162 -10.21 -17.79 10.11
CA ALA A 162 -8.76 -17.79 9.99
C ALA A 162 -8.13 -16.63 10.76
N ARG A 163 -8.73 -15.42 10.72
CA ARG A 163 -8.26 -14.27 11.50
C ARG A 163 -8.44 -14.47 13.01
N LYS A 164 -9.55 -15.07 13.45
CA LYS A 164 -9.78 -15.38 14.87
C LYS A 164 -8.80 -16.42 15.40
N GLN A 165 -8.54 -17.47 14.63
CA GLN A 165 -7.61 -18.54 15.00
C GLN A 165 -6.15 -18.05 14.95
N GLY A 166 -5.70 -17.54 13.80
CA GLY A 166 -4.33 -17.05 13.63
C GLY A 166 -4.02 -15.81 14.48
N GLY A 167 -5.02 -15.00 14.83
CA GLY A 167 -4.88 -13.90 15.78
C GLY A 167 -4.67 -14.39 17.21
N HIS A 168 -5.33 -15.47 17.61
CA HIS A 168 -5.14 -16.07 18.93
C HIS A 168 -3.74 -16.71 19.03
N ASP A 169 -3.33 -17.44 18.00
CA ASP A 169 -2.06 -18.16 17.99
C ASP A 169 -0.87 -17.19 17.94
N LYS A 170 -0.89 -16.17 17.05
CA LYS A 170 0.17 -15.15 17.00
C LYS A 170 0.26 -14.32 18.27
N VAL A 171 -0.88 -13.96 18.86
CA VAL A 171 -0.87 -13.21 20.13
C VAL A 171 -0.24 -14.09 21.21
N GLN A 172 -0.66 -15.35 21.32
CA GLN A 172 -0.11 -16.27 22.32
C GLN A 172 1.40 -16.50 22.13
N GLU A 173 1.87 -16.64 20.90
CA GLU A 173 3.30 -16.77 20.58
C GLU A 173 4.08 -15.50 20.97
N THR A 174 3.58 -14.32 20.59
CA THR A 174 4.20 -13.02 20.94
C THR A 174 4.29 -12.80 22.44
N TRP A 175 3.23 -13.15 23.19
CA TRP A 175 3.24 -13.08 24.66
C TRP A 175 4.21 -14.08 25.28
N SER A 176 4.33 -15.28 24.71
CA SER A 176 5.26 -16.31 25.17
C SER A 176 6.71 -15.85 25.00
N ASP A 177 7.03 -15.26 23.84
CA ASP A 177 8.36 -14.72 23.54
C ASP A 177 8.71 -13.53 24.43
N GLN A 178 7.77 -12.61 24.65
CA GLN A 178 7.97 -11.49 25.58
C GLN A 178 8.18 -11.95 27.01
N LEU A 179 7.39 -12.93 27.48
CA LEU A 179 7.56 -13.49 28.83
C LEU A 179 8.88 -14.25 28.97
N GLY A 180 9.35 -14.92 27.91
CA GLY A 180 10.67 -15.53 27.83
C GLY A 180 11.78 -14.50 28.06
N LEU A 181 11.76 -13.40 27.29
CA LEU A 181 12.73 -12.31 27.41
C LEU A 181 12.76 -11.69 28.82
N VAL A 182 11.60 -11.47 29.42
CA VAL A 182 11.51 -10.92 30.79
C VAL A 182 12.07 -11.91 31.81
N ARG A 183 11.71 -13.19 31.71
CA ARG A 183 12.22 -14.24 32.59
C ARG A 183 13.74 -14.35 32.51
N ASP A 184 14.30 -14.31 31.30
CA ASP A 184 15.72 -14.47 31.07
C ASP A 184 16.49 -13.24 31.60
N SER A 185 15.96 -12.03 31.40
CA SER A 185 16.49 -10.79 32.00
C SER A 185 16.47 -10.84 33.54
N PHE A 186 15.42 -11.41 34.13
CA PHE A 186 15.32 -11.56 35.59
C PHE A 186 16.32 -12.58 36.15
N HIS A 187 16.58 -13.65 35.40
CA HIS A 187 17.59 -14.64 35.73
C HIS A 187 18.99 -14.03 35.71
N GLU A 188 19.31 -13.22 34.69
CA GLU A 188 20.59 -12.53 34.55
C GLU A 188 20.81 -11.51 35.68
N LEU A 189 19.79 -10.70 35.99
CA LEU A 189 19.84 -9.77 37.13
C LEU A 189 20.07 -10.50 38.45
N LYS A 190 19.43 -11.65 38.65
CA LYS A 190 19.57 -12.45 39.87
C LYS A 190 20.97 -13.04 40.00
N THR A 191 21.58 -13.50 38.91
CA THR A 191 22.96 -14.00 38.92
C THR A 191 23.95 -12.87 39.22
N ASP A 192 23.78 -11.69 38.63
CA ASP A 192 24.60 -10.51 38.88
C ASP A 192 24.53 -10.03 40.34
N VAL A 193 23.31 -10.03 40.91
CA VAL A 193 23.11 -9.66 42.32
C VAL A 193 23.78 -10.67 43.25
N LEU A 194 23.65 -11.97 42.96
CA LEU A 194 24.28 -13.03 43.76
C LEU A 194 25.82 -12.98 43.68
N GLU A 195 26.37 -12.61 42.53
CA GLU A 195 27.81 -12.44 42.37
C GLU A 195 28.32 -11.18 43.10
N LYS A 196 27.67 -10.03 42.92
CA LYS A 196 28.09 -8.76 43.53
C LYS A 196 27.96 -8.73 45.05
N PHE A 197 26.88 -9.29 45.60
CA PHE A 197 26.65 -9.25 47.04
C PHE A 197 27.29 -10.39 47.80
N GLY A 198 27.97 -11.31 47.10
CA GLY A 198 28.57 -12.50 47.67
C GLY A 198 27.51 -13.44 48.25
N ARG A 199 27.84 -14.73 48.37
CA ARG A 199 27.03 -15.60 49.23
C ARG A 199 26.96 -14.94 50.60
N PRO A 200 25.76 -14.73 51.19
CA PRO A 200 25.69 -14.38 52.59
C PRO A 200 26.54 -15.41 53.31
N GLN A 201 27.63 -14.95 53.93
CA GLN A 201 28.45 -15.83 54.75
C GLN A 201 27.47 -16.51 55.68
N SER A 202 27.44 -17.85 55.65
CA SER A 202 26.61 -18.63 56.54
C SER A 202 26.92 -18.16 57.95
N ILE A 203 26.03 -17.34 58.50
CA ILE A 203 26.08 -16.97 59.90
C ILE A 203 25.83 -18.30 60.60
N SER A 204 26.91 -18.93 61.08
CA SER A 204 26.86 -20.03 62.03
C SER A 204 26.36 -19.45 63.35
N GLY A 205 25.08 -19.08 63.35
CA GLY A 205 24.39 -18.46 64.47
C GLY A 205 23.61 -19.54 65.18
N ASN A 206 24.04 -19.79 66.42
CA ASN A 206 23.42 -20.69 67.38
C ASN A 206 21.89 -20.66 67.32
N SER A 207 21.32 -21.86 67.24
CA SER A 207 19.92 -22.15 67.48
C SER A 207 19.51 -21.56 68.85
N PRO A 208 18.60 -20.56 68.89
CA PRO A 208 17.93 -20.21 70.13
C PRO A 208 16.95 -21.34 70.46
N ASP A 209 16.98 -21.76 71.70
CA ASP A 209 16.17 -22.83 72.25
C ASP A 209 14.68 -22.71 71.89
N SER A 210 14.12 -23.86 71.53
CA SER A 210 12.70 -24.10 71.39
C SER A 210 11.91 -23.59 72.60
N PRO A 211 10.92 -22.70 72.44
CA PRO A 211 9.95 -22.48 73.50
C PRO A 211 9.11 -23.75 73.67
N LYS A 212 9.19 -24.31 74.88
CA LYS A 212 8.43 -25.46 75.34
C LYS A 212 6.94 -25.24 75.10
N SER A 213 6.29 -26.32 74.64
CA SER A 213 4.85 -26.52 74.63
C SER A 213 4.22 -26.12 75.97
N VAL A 214 3.28 -25.18 75.92
CA VAL A 214 2.33 -24.96 77.01
C VAL A 214 0.99 -25.51 76.54
N ASP A 215 0.70 -26.72 77.00
CA ASP A 215 -0.64 -27.28 77.09
C ASP A 215 -1.48 -26.43 78.06
N SER A 216 -2.67 -26.01 77.65
CA SER A 216 -3.82 -25.78 78.54
C SER A 216 -5.05 -25.49 77.65
N ALA A 217 -5.97 -26.43 77.40
CA ALA A 217 -7.03 -26.88 78.30
C ALA A 217 -7.89 -25.75 78.89
N ALA A 218 -9.07 -25.51 78.29
CA ALA A 218 -10.34 -25.08 78.91
C ALA A 218 -11.39 -24.84 77.81
N LYS A 219 -12.50 -25.60 77.76
CA LYS A 219 -13.84 -25.18 78.27
C LYS A 219 -14.24 -23.80 77.73
N VAL A 220 -15.27 -23.64 76.90
CA VAL A 220 -16.69 -24.04 77.05
C VAL A 220 -17.34 -24.20 75.68
#